data_AF-A0A7C4JHE4-F1
#
_entry.id   AF-A0A7C4JHE4-F1
#
_cell.length_a   1.000
_cell.length_b   1.000
_cell.length_c   1.000
_cell.angle_alpha   90.00
_cell.angle_beta   90.00
_cell.angle_gamma   90.00
#
_symmetry.space_group_name_H-M   'P 1'
#
loop_
_entity.id
_entity.type
_entity.pdbx_description
1 polymer ?
#
loop_
_entity_poly.entity_id
_entity_poly.type
_entity_poly.pdbx_seq_one_letter_code
_entity_poly.pdbx_strand_id
1 'polypeptide(L)'
;MAKYVYLFGAGRTEGSAKMKDLLGGKGANLAEMAALGIPVPPGFTLTTEVCRYYYKNGGKYPEGLAEQVREGMKFLEEATGRKFGDPQNPLLVSVRSGAPVSMPGMMDTILNLGLTDRAVEGLAARTSPRFAYDAYRRLLSMYGSVVLGIKDEIDPFGEAMEELKRERGAASDLDLTAEDFRELVARYKDIIKKAGKEFPQDPWEQLWGAIEAVVRSWMNERARVYRRMYRIPEDMGTAVNVQAMVFGNLGNRSGTGVCFTRDPATGENRLYGEFLLNAQGEDVVAGIRTPNPIAKSAKTEPTQISLEEAMPEVYQELLRIRDVLERHYRDMQDVEFTIEEGKLYILQTRSGKRTGFAAVRIAVEMAEEGLITEDEAILRIDPAEQLSQLLQPIFDPKAKARAKVLAKGLAAGPGAATGRIALSAQRAEEMAKEGPVILVRHETSPDDIRGMA
;
A
#
# COMPACT_ATOMS: atom_id res chain seq x y z
N MET A 1 -16.70 -8.12 -28.66
CA MET A 1 -15.67 -7.13 -28.25
C MET A 1 -14.74 -7.79 -27.25
N ALA A 2 -13.45 -7.47 -27.27
CA ALA A 2 -12.50 -7.93 -26.27
C ALA A 2 -12.79 -7.26 -24.91
N LYS A 3 -12.66 -8.02 -23.82
CA LYS A 3 -12.95 -7.56 -22.46
C LYS A 3 -11.65 -7.15 -21.75
N TYR A 4 -11.54 -5.86 -21.45
CA TYR A 4 -10.36 -5.25 -20.83
C TYR A 4 -10.58 -4.81 -19.38
N VAL A 5 -11.84 -4.68 -18.94
CA VAL A 5 -12.20 -4.27 -17.57
C VAL A 5 -12.96 -5.39 -16.88
N TYR A 6 -12.56 -5.70 -15.64
CA TYR A 6 -13.17 -6.73 -14.82
C TYR A 6 -13.61 -6.14 -13.48
N LEU A 7 -14.90 -6.26 -13.17
CA LEU A 7 -15.48 -5.70 -11.94
C LEU A 7 -15.21 -6.59 -10.73
N PHE A 8 -15.12 -5.99 -9.54
CA PHE A 8 -15.11 -6.68 -8.25
C PHE A 8 -15.86 -5.86 -7.20
N GLY A 9 -16.61 -6.53 -6.33
CA GLY A 9 -17.34 -5.91 -5.24
C GLY A 9 -18.54 -6.74 -4.78
N ALA A 10 -19.25 -6.23 -3.78
CA ALA A 10 -20.46 -6.87 -3.31
C ALA A 10 -21.50 -7.00 -4.44
N GLY A 11 -22.02 -8.21 -4.65
CA GLY A 11 -23.07 -8.50 -5.63
C GLY A 11 -22.59 -8.75 -7.07
N ARG A 12 -21.41 -8.28 -7.48
CA ARG A 12 -20.87 -8.54 -8.82
C ARG A 12 -19.34 -8.58 -8.84
N THR A 13 -18.81 -9.76 -9.17
CA THR A 13 -17.38 -10.02 -9.37
C THR A 13 -17.18 -10.80 -10.65
N GLU A 14 -16.22 -10.39 -11.47
CA GLU A 14 -15.96 -10.96 -12.80
C GLU A 14 -14.58 -11.63 -12.92
N GLY A 15 -13.75 -11.56 -11.87
CA GLY A 15 -12.42 -12.15 -11.81
C GLY A 15 -12.28 -13.24 -10.75
N SER A 16 -11.09 -13.82 -10.64
CA SER A 16 -10.71 -14.78 -9.58
C SER A 16 -9.19 -14.83 -9.39
N ALA A 17 -8.73 -15.47 -8.30
CA ALA A 17 -7.32 -15.72 -8.01
C ALA A 17 -6.60 -16.52 -9.11
N LYS A 18 -7.32 -17.20 -10.01
CA LYS A 18 -6.75 -17.93 -11.16
C LYS A 18 -6.34 -17.01 -12.31
N MET A 19 -6.80 -15.77 -12.32
CA MET A 19 -6.58 -14.82 -13.41
C MET A 19 -5.40 -13.87 -13.14
N LYS A 20 -4.41 -14.30 -12.34
CA LYS A 20 -3.26 -13.46 -11.94
C LYS A 20 -2.48 -12.89 -13.11
N ASP A 21 -2.31 -13.65 -14.20
CA ASP A 21 -1.60 -13.17 -15.38
C ASP A 21 -2.34 -12.04 -16.10
N LEU A 22 -3.68 -12.04 -16.02
CA LEU A 22 -4.54 -11.07 -16.69
C LEU A 22 -4.86 -9.86 -15.81
N LEU A 23 -5.16 -10.08 -14.53
CA LEU A 23 -5.61 -9.06 -13.57
C LEU A 23 -4.50 -8.55 -12.64
N GLY A 24 -3.30 -9.14 -12.76
CA GLY A 24 -2.25 -8.98 -11.77
C GLY A 24 -2.59 -9.69 -10.45
N GLY A 25 -1.60 -9.79 -9.55
CA GLY A 25 -1.80 -10.40 -8.23
C GLY A 25 -2.84 -9.66 -7.40
N LYS A 26 -2.81 -8.32 -7.44
CA LYS A 26 -3.73 -7.46 -6.69
C LYS A 26 -5.17 -7.57 -7.19
N GLY A 27 -5.41 -7.39 -8.49
CA GLY A 27 -6.76 -7.45 -9.06
C GLY A 27 -7.40 -8.82 -8.91
N ALA A 28 -6.60 -9.89 -9.11
CA ALA A 28 -7.05 -11.25 -8.89
C ALA A 28 -7.47 -11.52 -7.43
N ASN A 29 -6.67 -11.07 -6.45
CA ASN A 29 -7.00 -11.24 -5.04
C ASN A 29 -8.17 -10.34 -4.59
N LEU A 30 -8.33 -9.14 -5.13
CA LEU A 30 -9.50 -8.28 -4.87
C LEU A 30 -10.79 -8.95 -5.34
N ALA A 31 -10.78 -9.50 -6.55
CA ALA A 31 -11.89 -10.27 -7.08
C ALA A 31 -12.18 -11.52 -6.22
N GLU A 32 -11.15 -12.30 -5.87
CA GLU A 32 -11.32 -13.49 -5.05
C GLU A 32 -11.92 -13.15 -3.67
N MET A 33 -11.39 -12.14 -2.98
CA MET A 33 -11.93 -11.69 -1.69
C MET A 33 -13.40 -11.27 -1.79
N ALA A 34 -13.74 -10.50 -2.82
CA ALA A 34 -15.13 -10.09 -3.05
C ALA A 34 -16.05 -11.30 -3.31
N ALA A 35 -15.57 -12.31 -4.05
CA ALA A 35 -16.31 -13.56 -4.28
C ALA A 35 -16.49 -14.40 -3.01
N LEU A 36 -15.56 -14.32 -2.06
CA LEU A 36 -15.66 -14.95 -0.73
C LEU A 36 -16.59 -14.21 0.25
N GLY A 37 -17.19 -13.08 -0.17
CA GLY A 37 -18.03 -12.27 0.70
C GLY A 37 -17.26 -11.42 1.71
N ILE A 38 -15.94 -11.29 1.54
CA ILE A 38 -15.11 -10.37 2.35
C ILE A 38 -15.48 -8.94 1.95
N PRO A 39 -15.60 -7.99 2.90
CA PRO A 39 -15.99 -6.62 2.61
C PRO A 39 -14.86 -5.88 1.88
N VAL A 40 -14.83 -5.98 0.56
CA VAL A 40 -13.89 -5.26 -0.31
C VAL A 40 -14.60 -4.02 -0.88
N PRO A 41 -13.97 -2.82 -0.87
CA PRO A 41 -14.53 -1.66 -1.55
C PRO A 41 -14.70 -1.95 -3.04
N PRO A 42 -15.85 -1.61 -3.65
CA PRO A 42 -16.12 -1.94 -5.04
C PRO A 42 -15.12 -1.26 -5.97
N GLY A 43 -14.78 -1.94 -7.05
CA GLY A 43 -13.75 -1.52 -7.97
C GLY A 43 -13.79 -2.28 -9.29
N PHE A 44 -12.81 -1.99 -10.14
CA PHE A 44 -12.56 -2.74 -11.35
C PHE A 44 -11.07 -2.75 -11.70
N THR A 45 -10.66 -3.77 -12.45
CA THR A 45 -9.29 -3.95 -12.90
C THR A 45 -9.22 -3.85 -14.42
N LEU A 46 -8.37 -2.95 -14.93
CA LEU A 46 -7.90 -2.97 -16.31
C LEU A 46 -6.83 -4.04 -16.43
N THR A 47 -7.00 -4.95 -17.38
CA THR A 47 -6.11 -6.10 -17.58
C THR A 47 -4.68 -5.70 -17.97
N THR A 48 -3.72 -6.61 -17.76
CA THR A 48 -2.34 -6.51 -18.26
C THR A 48 -2.27 -6.36 -19.79
N GLU A 49 -3.27 -6.85 -20.51
CA GLU A 49 -3.43 -6.66 -21.96
C GLU A 49 -3.51 -5.19 -22.37
N VAL A 50 -4.13 -4.34 -21.55
CA VAL A 50 -4.19 -2.90 -21.80
C VAL A 50 -2.79 -2.29 -21.78
N CYS A 51 -1.96 -2.67 -20.79
CA CYS A 51 -0.57 -2.22 -20.71
C CYS A 51 0.25 -2.70 -21.91
N ARG A 52 0.13 -3.99 -22.27
CA ARG A 52 0.81 -4.55 -23.45
C ARG A 52 0.40 -3.85 -24.74
N TYR A 53 -0.90 -3.59 -24.90
CA TYR A 53 -1.43 -2.87 -26.06
C TYR A 53 -0.90 -1.43 -26.11
N TYR A 54 -0.89 -0.71 -24.99
CA TYR A 54 -0.40 0.66 -24.89
C TYR A 54 1.04 0.77 -25.41
N TYR A 55 1.94 -0.09 -24.95
CA TYR A 55 3.34 -0.08 -25.41
C TYR A 55 3.49 -0.52 -26.87
N LYS A 56 2.72 -1.53 -27.32
CA LYS A 56 2.79 -2.00 -28.72
C LYS A 56 2.26 -0.98 -29.73
N ASN A 57 1.35 -0.09 -29.32
CA ASN A 57 0.64 0.84 -30.20
C ASN A 57 1.02 2.31 -29.97
N GLY A 58 2.24 2.57 -29.47
CA GLY A 58 2.79 3.92 -29.36
C GLY A 58 2.03 4.82 -28.37
N GLY A 59 1.58 4.26 -27.24
CA GLY A 59 0.88 4.99 -26.20
C GLY A 59 -0.64 5.13 -26.40
N LYS A 60 -1.23 4.35 -27.31
CA LYS A 60 -2.68 4.36 -27.56
C LYS A 60 -3.38 3.22 -26.82
N TYR A 61 -4.58 3.48 -26.34
CA TYR A 61 -5.44 2.46 -25.73
C TYR A 61 -6.23 1.66 -26.78
N PRO A 62 -6.64 0.41 -26.48
CA PRO A 62 -7.48 -0.37 -27.38
C PRO A 62 -8.88 0.22 -27.51
N GLU A 63 -9.50 0.03 -28.68
CA GLU A 63 -10.88 0.43 -28.95
C GLU A 63 -11.85 -0.26 -27.96
N GLY A 64 -12.86 0.47 -27.50
CA GLY A 64 -13.84 -0.03 -26.53
C GLY A 64 -13.39 0.00 -25.07
N LEU A 65 -12.13 0.34 -24.76
CA LEU A 65 -11.67 0.46 -23.37
C LEU A 65 -12.40 1.59 -22.64
N ALA A 66 -12.59 2.74 -23.29
CA ALA A 66 -13.19 3.91 -22.63
C ALA A 66 -14.63 3.66 -22.20
N GLU A 67 -15.41 2.96 -23.02
CA GLU A 67 -16.77 2.52 -22.72
C GLU A 67 -16.77 1.55 -21.53
N GLN A 68 -15.87 0.57 -21.51
CA GLN A 68 -15.75 -0.38 -20.41
C GLN A 68 -15.33 0.28 -19.08
N VAL A 69 -14.45 1.29 -19.13
CA VAL A 69 -14.09 2.09 -17.94
C VAL A 69 -15.29 2.89 -17.45
N ARG A 70 -16.12 3.45 -18.34
CA ARG A 70 -17.38 4.13 -17.95
C ARG A 70 -18.37 3.17 -17.30
N GLU A 71 -18.53 1.97 -17.84
CA GLU A 71 -19.35 0.92 -17.23
C GLU A 71 -18.83 0.53 -15.84
N GLY A 72 -17.50 0.40 -15.70
CA GLY A 72 -16.85 0.19 -14.41
C GLY A 72 -17.17 1.30 -13.42
N MET A 73 -16.99 2.57 -13.80
CA MET A 73 -17.32 3.69 -12.92
C MET A 73 -18.79 3.71 -12.52
N LYS A 74 -19.71 3.45 -13.47
CA LYS A 74 -21.15 3.35 -13.16
C LYS A 74 -21.44 2.27 -12.12
N PHE A 75 -20.78 1.12 -12.19
CA PHE A 75 -20.90 0.07 -11.17
C PHE A 75 -20.45 0.56 -9.78
N LEU A 76 -19.36 1.34 -9.69
CA LEU A 76 -18.94 1.95 -8.42
C LEU A 76 -19.96 2.96 -7.91
N GLU A 77 -20.53 3.78 -8.79
CA GLU A 77 -21.56 4.76 -8.41
C GLU A 77 -22.81 4.08 -7.84
N GLU A 78 -23.29 3.02 -8.49
CA GLU A 78 -24.42 2.21 -8.03
C GLU A 78 -24.12 1.53 -6.68
N ALA A 79 -22.92 0.95 -6.52
CA ALA A 79 -22.54 0.23 -5.31
C ALA A 79 -22.30 1.13 -4.10
N THR A 80 -21.89 2.39 -4.33
CA THR A 80 -21.54 3.34 -3.26
C THR A 80 -22.64 4.38 -2.98
N GLY A 81 -23.57 4.59 -3.92
CA GLY A 81 -24.53 5.70 -3.86
C GLY A 81 -23.88 7.09 -3.98
N ARG A 82 -22.62 7.16 -4.43
CA ARG A 82 -21.86 8.40 -4.69
C ARG A 82 -21.66 8.55 -6.20
N LYS A 83 -21.41 9.75 -6.70
CA LYS A 83 -21.28 9.99 -8.15
C LYS A 83 -19.93 10.62 -8.50
N PHE A 84 -19.27 10.10 -9.53
CA PHE A 84 -17.94 10.55 -9.94
C PHE A 84 -18.04 11.95 -10.57
N GLY A 85 -17.35 12.92 -9.94
CA GLY A 85 -17.43 14.33 -10.30
C GLY A 85 -18.66 15.09 -9.81
N ASP A 86 -19.45 14.50 -8.91
CA ASP A 86 -20.49 15.24 -8.20
C ASP A 86 -19.86 16.17 -7.14
N PRO A 87 -20.14 17.48 -7.14
CA PRO A 87 -19.56 18.41 -6.19
C PRO A 87 -20.16 18.30 -4.78
N GLN A 88 -21.32 17.66 -4.59
CA GLN A 88 -22.00 17.53 -3.31
C GLN A 88 -21.77 16.16 -2.65
N ASN A 89 -21.81 15.09 -3.44
CA ASN A 89 -21.60 13.72 -2.96
C ASN A 89 -20.57 12.97 -3.84
N PRO A 90 -19.29 13.41 -3.83
CA PRO A 90 -18.28 12.90 -4.73
C PRO A 90 -17.97 11.43 -4.46
N LEU A 91 -18.00 10.62 -5.51
CA LEU A 91 -17.28 9.35 -5.54
C LEU A 91 -15.81 9.66 -5.76
N LEU A 92 -14.96 9.22 -4.84
CA LEU A 92 -13.51 9.29 -4.96
C LEU A 92 -12.96 7.89 -5.17
N VAL A 93 -11.90 7.77 -5.98
CA VAL A 93 -11.27 6.49 -6.29
C VAL A 93 -9.77 6.50 -6.02
N SER A 94 -9.21 5.32 -5.77
CA SER A 94 -7.78 5.06 -5.85
C SER A 94 -7.45 4.38 -7.17
N VAL A 95 -6.27 4.67 -7.71
CA VAL A 95 -5.72 4.02 -8.90
C VAL A 95 -4.39 3.37 -8.51
N ARG A 96 -4.37 2.04 -8.50
CA ARG A 96 -3.25 1.22 -7.98
C ARG A 96 -2.76 0.26 -9.04
N SER A 97 -1.44 0.22 -9.25
CA SER A 97 -0.78 -0.83 -10.03
C SER A 97 -0.98 -2.24 -9.45
N GLY A 98 -0.90 -3.24 -10.33
CA GLY A 98 -0.89 -4.65 -9.95
C GLY A 98 -0.30 -5.51 -11.06
N ALA A 99 0.99 -5.85 -10.96
CA ALA A 99 1.60 -6.84 -11.85
C ALA A 99 1.26 -8.27 -11.38
N PRO A 100 1.39 -9.29 -12.24
CA PRO A 100 1.22 -10.70 -11.85
C PRO A 100 2.21 -11.12 -10.75
N VAL A 101 3.44 -10.61 -10.83
CA VAL A 101 4.46 -10.75 -9.78
C VAL A 101 4.46 -9.52 -8.88
N SER A 102 4.47 -9.73 -7.56
CA SER A 102 4.48 -8.64 -6.58
C SER A 102 5.79 -7.84 -6.66
N MET A 103 5.68 -6.52 -6.82
CA MET A 103 6.81 -5.58 -6.86
C MET A 103 6.61 -4.45 -5.83
N PRO A 104 6.80 -4.72 -4.52
CA PRO A 104 6.50 -3.76 -3.45
C PRO A 104 7.32 -2.47 -3.58
N GLY A 105 6.65 -1.31 -3.45
CA GLY A 105 7.30 0.01 -3.53
C GLY A 105 7.74 0.44 -4.93
N MET A 106 7.65 -0.41 -5.95
CA MET A 106 8.22 -0.11 -7.28
C MET A 106 7.28 0.71 -8.18
N MET A 107 5.98 0.63 -7.91
CA MET A 107 4.94 1.11 -8.81
C MET A 107 4.08 2.17 -8.12
N ASP A 108 3.62 3.15 -8.90
CA ASP A 108 2.92 4.30 -8.35
C ASP A 108 1.48 3.96 -7.94
N THR A 109 0.94 4.75 -7.00
CA THR A 109 -0.44 4.71 -6.51
C THR A 109 -0.93 6.15 -6.36
N ILE A 110 -2.17 6.41 -6.77
CA ILE A 110 -2.82 7.70 -6.59
C ILE A 110 -4.09 7.48 -5.78
N LEU A 111 -4.28 8.22 -4.69
CA LEU A 111 -5.49 8.18 -3.86
C LEU A 111 -6.31 9.46 -4.01
N ASN A 112 -7.55 9.42 -3.50
CA ASN A 112 -8.47 10.57 -3.45
C ASN A 112 -8.85 11.15 -4.83
N LEU A 113 -8.65 10.41 -5.92
CA LEU A 113 -8.90 10.88 -7.28
C LEU A 113 -10.38 11.19 -7.48
N GLY A 114 -10.66 12.32 -8.12
CA GLY A 114 -12.00 12.90 -8.27
C GLY A 114 -12.22 14.17 -7.45
N LEU A 115 -11.30 14.52 -6.54
CA LEU A 115 -11.34 15.80 -5.84
C LEU A 115 -11.00 16.96 -6.79
N THR A 116 -11.77 18.03 -6.63
CA THR A 116 -11.71 19.28 -7.37
C THR A 116 -12.03 20.42 -6.41
N ASP A 117 -11.90 21.66 -6.87
CA ASP A 117 -12.24 22.85 -6.08
C ASP A 117 -13.70 22.87 -5.65
N ARG A 118 -14.57 22.20 -6.40
CA ARG A 118 -15.99 22.08 -6.05
C ARG A 118 -16.26 20.85 -5.19
N ALA A 119 -15.66 19.71 -5.53
CA ALA A 119 -15.89 18.46 -4.80
C ALA A 119 -15.32 18.47 -3.38
N VAL A 120 -14.23 19.22 -3.14
CA VAL A 120 -13.66 19.36 -1.79
C VAL A 120 -14.64 20.06 -0.83
N GLU A 121 -15.44 21.01 -1.30
CA GLU A 121 -16.44 21.70 -0.49
C GLU A 121 -17.59 20.77 -0.10
N GLY A 122 -18.09 19.94 -1.03
CA GLY A 122 -19.10 18.93 -0.71
C GLY A 122 -18.57 17.85 0.22
N LEU A 123 -17.32 17.41 0.03
CA LEU A 123 -16.66 16.50 0.95
C LEU A 123 -16.56 17.11 2.36
N ALA A 124 -16.13 18.37 2.46
CA ALA A 124 -16.01 19.11 3.72
C ALA A 124 -17.35 19.19 4.46
N ALA A 125 -18.45 19.47 3.75
CA ALA A 125 -19.79 19.57 4.30
C ALA A 125 -20.32 18.22 4.86
N ARG A 126 -19.90 17.09 4.27
CA ARG A 126 -20.33 15.75 4.69
C ARG A 126 -19.46 15.13 5.77
N THR A 127 -18.26 15.66 5.97
CA THR A 127 -17.24 15.07 6.86
C THR A 127 -16.68 16.14 7.78
N SER A 128 -15.46 16.61 7.56
CA SER A 128 -14.93 17.82 8.16
C SER A 128 -14.09 18.60 7.15
N PRO A 129 -14.05 19.94 7.24
CA PRO A 129 -13.18 20.76 6.40
C PRO A 129 -11.71 20.34 6.47
N ARG A 130 -11.22 20.03 7.68
CA ARG A 130 -9.84 19.62 7.90
C ARG A 130 -9.51 18.35 7.09
N PHE A 131 -10.35 17.33 7.18
CA PHE A 131 -10.17 16.08 6.42
C PHE A 131 -10.26 16.32 4.91
N ALA A 132 -11.23 17.10 4.44
CA ALA A 132 -11.43 17.30 3.01
C ALA A 132 -10.25 18.02 2.34
N TYR A 133 -9.73 19.08 2.96
CA TYR A 133 -8.54 19.76 2.44
C TYR A 133 -7.26 18.94 2.64
N ASP A 134 -7.16 18.12 3.70
CA ASP A 134 -6.06 17.16 3.86
C ASP A 134 -6.04 16.15 2.69
N ALA A 135 -7.20 15.56 2.37
CA ALA A 135 -7.34 14.65 1.25
C ALA A 135 -7.01 15.33 -0.09
N TYR A 136 -7.41 16.61 -0.25
CA TYR A 136 -7.18 17.35 -1.48
C TYR A 136 -5.70 17.74 -1.67
N ARG A 137 -5.01 18.22 -0.64
CA ARG A 137 -3.55 18.49 -0.74
C ARG A 137 -2.78 17.21 -1.09
N ARG A 138 -3.18 16.06 -0.54
CA ARG A 138 -2.53 14.77 -0.81
C ARG A 138 -2.74 14.36 -2.27
N LEU A 139 -3.95 14.55 -2.80
CA LEU A 139 -4.17 14.34 -4.24
C LEU A 139 -3.27 15.24 -5.08
N LEU A 140 -3.16 16.54 -4.74
CA LEU A 140 -2.33 17.48 -5.48
C LEU A 140 -0.85 17.09 -5.50
N SER A 141 -0.28 16.69 -4.35
CA SER A 141 1.12 16.26 -4.28
C SER A 141 1.36 14.93 -5.01
N MET A 142 0.49 13.92 -4.82
CA MET A 142 0.59 12.63 -5.52
C MET A 142 0.42 12.82 -7.03
N TYR A 143 -0.59 13.55 -7.48
CA TYR A 143 -0.86 13.77 -8.89
C TYR A 143 0.24 14.62 -9.54
N GLY A 144 0.71 15.66 -8.84
CA GLY A 144 1.83 16.50 -9.28
C GLY A 144 3.12 15.70 -9.50
N SER A 145 3.49 14.86 -8.54
CA SER A 145 4.72 14.07 -8.60
C SER A 145 4.63 12.88 -9.57
N VAL A 146 3.53 12.13 -9.52
CA VAL A 146 3.37 10.86 -10.27
C VAL A 146 2.88 11.11 -11.70
N VAL A 147 1.84 11.93 -11.88
CA VAL A 147 1.17 12.08 -13.18
C VAL A 147 1.77 13.23 -13.97
N LEU A 148 1.98 14.39 -13.32
CA LEU A 148 2.55 15.57 -13.98
C LEU A 148 4.07 15.54 -14.06
N GLY A 149 4.72 14.63 -13.31
CA GLY A 149 6.17 14.43 -13.33
C GLY A 149 6.95 15.56 -12.69
N ILE A 150 6.35 16.29 -11.76
CA ILE A 150 6.99 17.38 -11.01
C ILE A 150 7.89 16.73 -9.95
N LYS A 151 9.18 16.67 -10.24
CA LYS A 151 10.22 16.15 -9.35
C LYS A 151 11.46 17.02 -9.47
N ASP A 152 11.95 17.49 -8.34
CA ASP A 152 13.23 18.20 -8.20
C ASP A 152 14.14 17.41 -7.23
N GLU A 153 15.37 17.88 -7.00
CA GLU A 153 16.28 17.27 -6.01
C GLU A 153 15.68 17.24 -4.59
N ILE A 154 14.83 18.23 -4.30
CA ILE A 154 14.03 18.34 -3.08
C ILE A 154 12.56 18.23 -3.51
N ASP A 155 11.75 17.45 -2.80
CA ASP A 155 10.30 17.37 -3.08
C ASP A 155 9.64 18.74 -2.80
N PRO A 156 9.17 19.46 -3.84
CA PRO A 156 8.64 20.81 -3.66
C PRO A 156 7.35 20.82 -2.83
N PHE A 157 6.57 19.73 -2.85
CA PHE A 157 5.34 19.61 -2.07
C PHE A 157 5.66 19.38 -0.59
N GLY A 158 6.64 18.53 -0.30
CA GLY A 158 7.18 18.32 1.04
C GLY A 158 7.78 19.60 1.63
N GLU A 159 8.57 20.34 0.85
CA GLU A 159 9.17 21.60 1.30
C GLU A 159 8.11 22.64 1.68
N ALA A 160 7.08 22.82 0.84
CA ALA A 160 5.99 23.76 1.15
C ALA A 160 5.19 23.37 2.40
N MET A 161 5.10 22.08 2.71
CA MET A 161 4.48 21.59 3.96
C MET A 161 5.35 21.92 5.18
N GLU A 162 6.66 21.66 5.11
CA GLU A 162 7.60 22.00 6.18
C GLU A 162 7.71 23.51 6.42
N GLU A 163 7.67 24.31 5.35
CA GLU A 163 7.56 25.77 5.44
C GLU A 163 6.34 26.21 6.23
N LEU A 164 5.15 25.71 5.86
CA LEU A 164 3.91 26.05 6.55
C LEU A 164 3.95 25.62 8.03
N LYS A 165 4.48 24.43 8.33
CA LYS A 165 4.66 23.99 9.73
C LYS A 165 5.56 24.92 10.52
N ARG A 166 6.69 25.36 9.96
CA ARG A 166 7.58 26.34 10.61
C ARG A 166 6.90 27.68 10.84
N GLU A 167 6.13 28.17 9.87
CA GLU A 167 5.37 29.42 9.99
C GLU A 167 4.30 29.35 11.10
N ARG A 168 3.71 28.17 11.32
CA ARG A 168 2.70 27.93 12.35
C ARG A 168 3.27 27.46 13.70
N GLY A 169 4.57 27.18 13.77
CA GLY A 169 5.18 26.56 14.96
C GLY A 169 4.64 25.15 15.25
N ALA A 170 4.15 24.44 14.22
CA ALA A 170 3.61 23.10 14.31
C ALA A 170 4.74 22.06 14.36
N ALA A 171 4.65 21.09 15.28
CA ALA A 171 5.62 19.99 15.36
C ALA A 171 5.23 18.82 14.45
N SER A 172 3.94 18.69 14.15
CA SER A 172 3.36 17.63 13.33
C SER A 172 2.29 18.18 12.39
N ASP A 173 2.05 17.47 11.29
CA ASP A 173 0.91 17.66 10.39
C ASP A 173 -0.44 17.62 11.13
N LEU A 174 -0.49 16.94 12.28
CA LEU A 174 -1.67 16.88 13.13
C LEU A 174 -2.02 18.24 13.76
N ASP A 175 -1.03 19.09 13.96
CA ASP A 175 -1.20 20.41 14.59
C ASP A 175 -1.75 21.46 13.61
N LEU A 176 -1.83 21.13 12.31
CA LEU A 176 -2.36 22.02 11.29
C LEU A 176 -3.90 22.00 11.24
N THR A 177 -4.46 23.18 11.00
CA THR A 177 -5.91 23.43 10.93
C THR A 177 -6.47 23.21 9.52
N ALA A 178 -7.80 23.32 9.36
CA ALA A 178 -8.43 23.25 8.05
C ALA A 178 -8.02 24.42 7.15
N GLU A 179 -7.88 25.61 7.74
CA GLU A 179 -7.43 26.83 7.07
C GLU A 179 -5.99 26.70 6.56
N ASP A 180 -5.11 26.10 7.37
CA ASP A 180 -3.73 25.81 6.96
C ASP A 180 -3.71 24.85 5.76
N PHE A 181 -4.52 23.79 5.76
CA PHE A 181 -4.60 22.90 4.61
C PHE A 181 -5.24 23.54 3.37
N ARG A 182 -6.20 24.45 3.55
CA ARG A 182 -6.74 25.24 2.43
C ARG A 182 -5.67 26.14 1.82
N GLU A 183 -4.83 26.76 2.65
CA GLU A 183 -3.67 27.53 2.17
C GLU A 183 -2.66 26.64 1.45
N LEU A 184 -2.37 25.45 2.00
CA LEU A 184 -1.44 24.52 1.39
C LEU A 184 -1.93 24.00 0.03
N VAL A 185 -3.24 23.78 -0.13
CA VAL A 185 -3.87 23.48 -1.42
C VAL A 185 -3.58 24.59 -2.45
N ALA A 186 -3.65 25.86 -2.05
CA ALA A 186 -3.30 26.98 -2.93
C ALA A 186 -1.81 26.97 -3.29
N ARG A 187 -0.92 26.80 -2.29
CA ARG A 187 0.54 26.68 -2.51
C ARG A 187 0.88 25.54 -3.47
N TYR A 188 0.23 24.38 -3.35
CA TYR A 188 0.47 23.22 -4.20
C TYR A 188 0.03 23.46 -5.65
N LYS A 189 -1.10 24.13 -5.87
CA LYS A 189 -1.50 24.55 -7.22
C LYS A 189 -0.52 25.55 -7.82
N ASP A 190 0.03 26.46 -7.03
CA ASP A 190 1.05 27.40 -7.49
C ASP A 190 2.35 26.70 -7.87
N ILE A 191 2.77 25.67 -7.13
CA ILE A 191 3.90 24.80 -7.51
C ILE A 191 3.64 24.15 -8.88
N ILE A 192 2.46 23.55 -9.06
CA ILE A 192 2.06 22.93 -10.32
C ILE A 192 2.09 23.93 -11.48
N LYS A 193 1.57 25.15 -11.24
CA LYS A 193 1.56 26.22 -12.23
C LYS A 193 2.96 26.73 -12.58
N LYS A 194 3.85 26.87 -11.60
CA LYS A 194 5.26 27.26 -11.80
C LYS A 194 6.02 26.22 -12.63
N ALA A 195 5.65 24.95 -12.55
CA ALA A 195 6.17 23.89 -13.40
C ALA A 195 5.60 23.89 -14.84
N GLY A 196 4.78 24.90 -15.20
CA GLY A 196 4.16 25.00 -16.53
C GLY A 196 3.05 23.98 -16.77
N LYS A 197 2.46 23.44 -15.69
CA LYS A 197 1.37 22.47 -15.71
C LYS A 197 0.12 23.06 -15.06
N GLU A 198 -1.00 22.36 -15.19
CA GLU A 198 -2.24 22.68 -14.50
C GLU A 198 -2.83 21.41 -13.89
N PHE A 199 -3.44 21.53 -12.71
CA PHE A 199 -4.13 20.41 -12.10
C PHE A 199 -5.53 20.27 -12.72
N PRO A 200 -5.87 19.12 -13.34
CA PRO A 200 -7.13 18.97 -14.04
C PRO A 200 -8.31 19.04 -13.07
N GLN A 201 -9.26 19.93 -13.34
CA GLN A 201 -10.51 20.04 -12.58
C GLN A 201 -11.61 19.11 -13.11
N ASP A 202 -11.39 18.42 -14.23
CA ASP A 202 -12.25 17.32 -14.69
C ASP A 202 -11.77 15.99 -14.07
N PRO A 203 -12.59 15.32 -13.23
CA PRO A 203 -12.29 14.00 -12.69
C PRO A 203 -11.99 12.93 -13.75
N TRP A 204 -12.57 13.02 -14.94
CA TRP A 204 -12.28 12.06 -16.02
C TRP A 204 -10.88 12.26 -16.59
N GLU A 205 -10.42 13.50 -16.73
CA GLU A 205 -9.03 13.79 -17.10
C GLU A 205 -8.06 13.29 -16.02
N GLN A 206 -8.39 13.49 -14.75
CA GLN A 206 -7.62 12.94 -13.63
C GLN A 206 -7.51 11.41 -13.74
N LEU A 207 -8.64 10.72 -13.96
CA LEU A 207 -8.69 9.26 -14.02
C LEU A 207 -7.81 8.71 -15.14
N TRP A 208 -7.93 9.27 -16.35
CA TRP A 208 -7.11 8.84 -17.48
C TRP A 208 -5.62 9.17 -17.30
N GLY A 209 -5.30 10.33 -16.72
CA GLY A 209 -3.93 10.68 -16.36
C GLY A 209 -3.32 9.70 -15.36
N ALA A 210 -4.08 9.29 -14.34
CA ALA A 210 -3.65 8.31 -13.36
C ALA A 210 -3.51 6.88 -13.95
N ILE A 211 -4.45 6.44 -14.80
CA ILE A 211 -4.35 5.16 -15.52
C ILE A 211 -3.08 5.14 -16.37
N GLU A 212 -2.83 6.22 -17.12
CA GLU A 212 -1.64 6.33 -17.96
C GLU A 212 -0.36 6.34 -17.12
N ALA A 213 -0.32 7.08 -16.02
CA ALA A 213 0.85 7.11 -15.13
C ALA A 213 1.16 5.72 -14.56
N VAL A 214 0.14 4.95 -14.14
CA VAL A 214 0.32 3.57 -13.68
C VAL A 214 0.85 2.68 -14.80
N VAL A 215 0.27 2.74 -16.00
CA VAL A 215 0.75 1.98 -17.16
C VAL A 215 2.20 2.33 -17.47
N ARG A 216 2.55 3.62 -17.48
CA ARG A 216 3.90 4.13 -17.74
C ARG A 216 4.90 3.75 -16.65
N SER A 217 4.46 3.63 -15.40
CA SER A 217 5.30 3.24 -14.27
C SER A 217 5.93 1.85 -14.46
N TRP A 218 5.32 0.98 -15.29
CA TRP A 218 5.93 -0.30 -15.67
C TRP A 218 7.31 -0.13 -16.31
N MET A 219 7.56 0.95 -17.05
CA MET A 219 8.85 1.18 -17.70
C MET A 219 9.74 2.20 -16.97
N ASN A 220 9.39 2.59 -15.73
CA ASN A 220 10.27 3.44 -14.93
C ASN A 220 11.58 2.71 -14.57
N GLU A 221 12.61 3.47 -14.23
CA GLU A 221 13.96 2.93 -14.01
C GLU A 221 14.00 1.91 -12.88
N ARG A 222 13.41 2.24 -11.72
CA ARG A 222 13.36 1.35 -10.56
C ARG A 222 12.65 0.02 -10.86
N ALA A 223 11.54 0.02 -11.60
CA ALA A 223 10.84 -1.19 -11.99
C ALA A 223 11.68 -2.02 -12.98
N ARG A 224 12.38 -1.38 -13.93
CA ARG A 224 13.30 -2.08 -14.84
C ARG A 224 14.47 -2.72 -14.08
N VAL A 225 15.05 -2.03 -13.11
CA VAL A 225 16.11 -2.59 -12.23
C VAL A 225 15.57 -3.79 -11.46
N TYR A 226 14.42 -3.63 -10.79
CA TYR A 226 13.77 -4.70 -10.05
C TYR A 226 13.50 -5.93 -10.91
N ARG A 227 12.92 -5.74 -12.10
CA ARG A 227 12.65 -6.85 -13.03
C ARG A 227 13.92 -7.57 -13.47
N ARG A 228 15.02 -6.85 -13.71
CA ARG A 228 16.31 -7.48 -14.04
C ARG A 228 16.85 -8.32 -12.89
N MET A 229 16.80 -7.81 -11.66
CA MET A 229 17.28 -8.53 -10.47
C MET A 229 16.49 -9.83 -10.24
N TYR A 230 15.17 -9.76 -10.35
CA TYR A 230 14.27 -10.90 -10.09
C TYR A 230 13.85 -11.68 -11.34
N ARG A 231 14.48 -11.40 -12.50
CA ARG A 231 14.22 -12.06 -13.80
C ARG A 231 12.73 -12.06 -14.22
N ILE A 232 12.04 -10.96 -13.97
CA ILE A 232 10.63 -10.77 -14.34
C ILE A 232 10.55 -10.30 -15.80
N PRO A 233 9.80 -10.99 -16.69
CA PRO A 233 9.66 -10.60 -18.08
C PRO A 233 9.06 -9.20 -18.27
N GLU A 234 9.60 -8.43 -19.21
CA GLU A 234 9.12 -7.07 -19.51
C GLU A 234 7.76 -7.08 -20.22
N ASP A 235 7.47 -8.10 -21.01
CA ASP A 235 6.23 -8.27 -21.79
C ASP A 235 5.02 -8.67 -20.94
N MET A 236 5.22 -8.94 -19.65
CA MET A 236 4.15 -9.27 -18.70
C MET A 236 3.16 -8.11 -18.50
N GLY A 237 3.66 -6.87 -18.47
CA GLY A 237 2.87 -5.67 -18.21
C GLY A 237 2.32 -5.58 -16.78
N THR A 238 1.58 -4.50 -16.51
CA THR A 238 0.86 -4.29 -15.23
C THR A 238 -0.63 -4.12 -15.47
N ALA A 239 -1.45 -4.64 -14.56
CA ALA A 239 -2.86 -4.27 -14.46
C ALA A 239 -3.01 -2.93 -13.73
N VAL A 240 -4.17 -2.29 -13.88
CA VAL A 240 -4.55 -1.06 -13.17
C VAL A 240 -5.83 -1.33 -12.40
N ASN A 241 -5.81 -1.14 -11.09
CA ASN A 241 -6.97 -1.32 -10.22
C ASN A 241 -7.53 0.05 -9.88
N VAL A 242 -8.79 0.28 -10.26
CA VAL A 242 -9.56 1.47 -9.87
C VAL A 242 -10.54 1.03 -8.81
N GLN A 243 -10.45 1.62 -7.61
CA GLN A 243 -11.23 1.16 -6.45
C GLN A 243 -11.83 2.35 -5.71
N ALA A 244 -13.09 2.26 -5.30
CA ALA A 244 -13.73 3.28 -4.48
C ALA A 244 -12.93 3.55 -3.19
N MET A 245 -12.75 4.83 -2.87
CA MET A 245 -12.06 5.24 -1.65
C MET A 245 -12.91 4.91 -0.42
N VAL A 246 -12.19 4.46 0.60
CA VAL A 246 -12.67 4.30 1.98
C VAL A 246 -11.71 5.07 2.89
N PHE A 247 -12.24 5.81 3.85
CA PHE A 247 -11.49 6.79 4.63
C PHE A 247 -11.31 6.35 6.09
N GLY A 248 -10.06 6.04 6.44
CA GLY A 248 -9.65 5.74 7.81
C GLY A 248 -9.49 6.98 8.70
N ASN A 249 -9.70 8.19 8.14
CA ASN A 249 -9.42 9.49 8.75
C ASN A 249 -10.66 10.41 8.86
N LEU A 250 -11.86 9.83 9.01
CA LEU A 250 -13.09 10.58 9.28
C LEU A 250 -13.33 10.87 10.77
N GLY A 251 -12.46 10.40 11.66
CA GLY A 251 -12.58 10.58 13.11
C GLY A 251 -12.21 9.33 13.90
N ASN A 252 -12.60 9.29 15.17
CA ASN A 252 -12.14 8.27 16.12
C ASN A 252 -12.78 6.88 15.91
N ARG A 253 -13.84 6.78 15.09
CA ARG A 253 -14.43 5.51 14.65
C ARG A 253 -13.85 5.01 13.33
N SER A 254 -12.80 5.64 12.85
CA SER A 254 -12.14 5.31 11.59
C SER A 254 -10.67 5.04 11.83
N GLY A 255 -10.07 4.20 10.99
CA GLY A 255 -8.66 3.87 11.07
C GLY A 255 -8.19 3.05 9.88
N THR A 256 -6.90 2.77 9.84
CA THR A 256 -6.30 1.88 8.83
C THR A 256 -5.22 1.03 9.49
N GLY A 257 -4.95 -0.14 8.94
CA GLY A 257 -3.92 -1.02 9.47
C GLY A 257 -3.45 -2.07 8.48
N VAL A 258 -2.38 -2.73 8.88
CA VAL A 258 -1.79 -3.85 8.19
C VAL A 258 -1.65 -4.99 9.19
N CYS A 259 -2.09 -6.19 8.81
CA CYS A 259 -2.01 -7.36 9.67
C CYS A 259 -1.61 -8.62 8.92
N PHE A 260 -1.01 -9.53 9.66
CA PHE A 260 -0.66 -10.87 9.24
C PHE A 260 -1.50 -11.86 10.03
N THR A 261 -2.01 -12.88 9.35
CA THR A 261 -2.87 -13.89 9.99
C THR A 261 -2.11 -14.76 10.99
N ARG A 262 -0.77 -14.84 10.88
CA ARG A 262 0.17 -15.36 11.88
C ARG A 262 1.35 -14.40 12.01
N ASP A 263 2.08 -14.46 13.12
CA ASP A 263 3.25 -13.62 13.35
C ASP A 263 4.34 -13.90 12.28
N PRO A 264 4.71 -12.92 11.43
CA PRO A 264 5.63 -13.16 10.32
C PRO A 264 7.08 -13.31 10.77
N ALA A 265 7.40 -12.96 12.03
CA ALA A 265 8.74 -13.07 12.60
C ALA A 265 8.93 -14.41 13.32
N THR A 266 7.95 -14.83 14.11
CA THR A 266 8.04 -16.03 14.97
C THR A 266 7.26 -17.24 14.46
N GLY A 267 6.30 -17.03 13.57
CA GLY A 267 5.35 -18.05 13.10
C GLY A 267 4.22 -18.36 14.08
N GLU A 268 4.12 -17.65 15.20
CA GLU A 268 3.04 -17.88 16.18
C GLU A 268 1.65 -17.68 15.55
N ASN A 269 0.76 -18.63 15.80
CA ASN A 269 -0.63 -18.63 15.32
C ASN A 269 -1.50 -17.60 16.04
N ARG A 270 -1.20 -16.31 15.84
CA ARG A 270 -1.94 -15.15 16.35
C ARG A 270 -2.02 -14.06 15.31
N LEU A 271 -3.09 -13.27 15.34
CA LEU A 271 -3.21 -12.09 14.50
C LEU A 271 -2.13 -11.06 14.94
N TYR A 272 -1.22 -10.74 14.04
CA TYR A 272 -0.11 -9.83 14.31
C TYR A 272 -0.22 -8.61 13.39
N GLY A 273 -0.07 -7.41 13.93
CA GLY A 273 -0.05 -6.23 13.09
C GLY A 273 -0.34 -4.95 13.85
N GLU A 274 -0.46 -3.89 13.07
CA GLU A 274 -0.50 -2.53 13.56
C GLU A 274 -1.61 -1.74 12.87
N PHE A 275 -2.15 -0.75 13.58
CA PHE A 275 -3.18 0.13 13.06
C PHE A 275 -3.01 1.56 13.60
N LEU A 276 -3.56 2.52 12.86
CA LEU A 276 -3.66 3.91 13.26
C LEU A 276 -5.13 4.35 13.24
N LEU A 277 -5.57 4.97 14.33
CA LEU A 277 -6.85 5.68 14.38
C LEU A 277 -6.75 7.00 13.63
N ASN A 278 -7.83 7.37 12.95
CA ASN A 278 -7.96 8.63 12.25
C ASN A 278 -6.77 8.91 11.31
N ALA A 279 -6.50 7.98 10.38
CA ALA A 279 -5.32 7.97 9.51
C ALA A 279 -5.62 7.39 8.12
N GLN A 280 -4.74 7.62 7.15
CA GLN A 280 -4.73 6.88 5.88
C GLN A 280 -3.56 5.87 5.83
N GLY A 281 -3.62 4.91 4.92
CA GLY A 281 -2.62 3.84 4.80
C GLY A 281 -1.18 4.36 4.67
N GLU A 282 -1.01 5.51 4.02
CA GLU A 282 0.28 6.20 3.90
C GLU A 282 0.89 6.55 5.27
N ASP A 283 0.08 6.96 6.24
CA ASP A 283 0.57 7.35 7.58
C ASP A 283 1.09 6.14 8.36
N VAL A 284 0.60 4.92 8.06
CA VAL A 284 1.10 3.66 8.63
C VAL A 284 2.48 3.33 8.05
N VAL A 285 2.66 3.55 6.74
CA VAL A 285 3.91 3.20 6.04
C VAL A 285 5.02 4.24 6.29
N ALA A 286 4.67 5.53 6.34
CA ALA A 286 5.62 6.61 6.50
C ALA A 286 6.25 6.70 7.91
N GLY A 287 5.72 5.98 8.90
CA GLY A 287 6.28 5.95 10.25
C GLY A 287 6.21 7.29 11.01
N ILE A 288 5.50 8.29 10.48
CA ILE A 288 5.33 9.62 11.08
C ILE A 288 4.59 9.51 12.42
N ARG A 289 3.69 8.52 12.54
CA ARG A 289 2.93 8.23 13.76
C ARG A 289 3.29 6.85 14.25
N THR A 290 3.53 6.71 15.55
CA THR A 290 3.70 5.39 16.18
C THR A 290 2.40 4.60 16.08
N PRO A 291 2.40 3.45 15.38
CA PRO A 291 1.19 2.64 15.26
C PRO A 291 0.81 1.98 16.59
N ASN A 292 -0.48 1.66 16.73
CA ASN A 292 -0.98 0.86 17.84
C ASN A 292 -1.05 -0.62 17.42
N PRO A 293 -0.86 -1.57 18.34
CA PRO A 293 -0.99 -2.98 18.04
C PRO A 293 -2.45 -3.36 17.77
N ILE A 294 -2.68 -4.38 16.95
CA ILE A 294 -4.04 -4.86 16.68
C ILE A 294 -4.61 -5.65 17.87
N ALA A 295 -3.80 -6.55 18.45
CA ALA A 295 -4.20 -7.38 19.58
C ALA A 295 -3.65 -6.82 20.91
N LYS A 296 -4.41 -7.03 22.00
CA LYS A 296 -3.99 -6.59 23.35
C LYS A 296 -2.69 -7.24 23.80
N SER A 297 -2.46 -8.50 23.42
CA SER A 297 -1.25 -9.26 23.74
C SER A 297 0.02 -8.73 23.09
N ALA A 298 -0.12 -7.90 22.05
CA ALA A 298 1.01 -7.31 21.32
C ALA A 298 1.40 -5.91 21.85
N LYS A 299 0.76 -5.42 22.91
CA LYS A 299 1.11 -4.14 23.55
C LYS A 299 2.50 -4.22 24.16
N THR A 300 3.33 -3.24 23.84
CA THR A 300 4.66 -3.05 24.42
C THR A 300 4.67 -1.93 25.46
N GLU A 301 3.73 -0.99 25.36
CA GLU A 301 3.63 0.16 26.25
C GLU A 301 2.22 0.27 26.88
N PRO A 302 2.10 0.68 28.16
CA PRO A 302 0.80 0.83 28.83
C PRO A 302 -0.14 1.85 28.17
N THR A 303 0.41 2.83 27.45
CA THR A 303 -0.35 3.92 26.81
C THR A 303 -0.95 3.54 25.46
N GLN A 304 -0.49 2.44 24.84
CA GLN A 304 -1.06 1.96 23.58
C GLN A 304 -2.50 1.49 23.79
N ILE A 305 -3.37 1.76 22.80
CA ILE A 305 -4.74 1.25 22.78
C ILE A 305 -4.82 0.28 21.59
N SER A 306 -5.03 -1.00 21.88
CA SER A 306 -5.12 -1.99 20.80
C SER A 306 -6.44 -1.88 20.01
N LEU A 307 -6.48 -2.41 18.79
CA LEU A 307 -7.73 -2.44 18.00
C LEU A 307 -8.80 -3.27 18.70
N GLU A 308 -8.38 -4.37 19.32
CA GLU A 308 -9.22 -5.21 20.19
C GLU A 308 -9.90 -4.41 21.31
N GLU A 309 -9.23 -3.40 21.87
CA GLU A 309 -9.78 -2.52 22.91
C GLU A 309 -10.59 -1.37 22.33
N ALA A 310 -10.13 -0.74 21.24
CA ALA A 310 -10.76 0.43 20.65
C ALA A 310 -12.05 0.11 19.87
N MET A 311 -12.06 -1.01 19.13
CA MET A 311 -13.14 -1.42 18.24
C MET A 311 -13.31 -2.95 18.27
N PRO A 312 -13.81 -3.53 19.37
CA PRO A 312 -13.89 -4.97 19.55
C PRO A 312 -14.71 -5.68 18.46
N GLU A 313 -15.78 -5.05 17.96
CA GLU A 313 -16.60 -5.58 16.87
C GLU A 313 -15.81 -5.77 15.57
N VAL A 314 -14.98 -4.77 15.22
CA VAL A 314 -14.12 -4.82 14.03
C VAL A 314 -13.00 -5.84 14.20
N TYR A 315 -12.41 -5.93 15.40
CA TYR A 315 -11.40 -6.95 15.70
C TYR A 315 -11.96 -8.37 15.56
N GLN A 316 -13.18 -8.63 16.04
CA GLN A 316 -13.85 -9.92 15.86
C GLN A 316 -14.16 -10.21 14.38
N GLU A 317 -14.54 -9.19 13.61
CA GLU A 317 -14.72 -9.34 12.15
C GLU A 317 -13.40 -9.69 11.44
N LEU A 318 -12.29 -9.03 11.80
CA LEU A 318 -10.95 -9.35 11.30
C LEU A 318 -10.54 -10.80 11.60
N LEU A 319 -10.84 -11.32 12.80
CA LEU A 319 -10.56 -12.72 13.15
C LEU A 319 -11.36 -13.70 12.28
N ARG A 320 -12.63 -13.39 11.96
CA ARG A 320 -13.41 -14.23 11.03
C ARG A 320 -12.83 -14.19 9.61
N ILE A 321 -12.45 -13.01 9.14
CA ILE A 321 -11.85 -12.83 7.81
C ILE A 321 -10.51 -13.58 7.71
N ARG A 322 -9.69 -13.48 8.76
CA ARG A 322 -8.44 -14.24 8.91
C ARG A 322 -8.67 -15.73 8.68
N ASP A 323 -9.66 -16.33 9.34
CA ASP A 323 -9.95 -17.76 9.19
C ASP A 323 -10.42 -18.13 7.78
N VAL A 324 -11.25 -17.28 7.15
CA VAL A 324 -11.69 -17.47 5.75
C VAL A 324 -10.49 -17.43 4.81
N LEU A 325 -9.62 -16.43 4.98
CA LEU A 325 -8.43 -16.23 4.17
C LEU A 325 -7.43 -17.39 4.30
N GLU A 326 -7.09 -17.80 5.52
CA GLU A 326 -6.15 -18.92 5.72
C GLU A 326 -6.72 -20.23 5.16
N ARG A 327 -8.00 -20.52 5.37
CA ARG A 327 -8.61 -21.74 4.83
C ARG A 327 -8.65 -21.75 3.31
N HIS A 328 -8.98 -20.61 2.71
CA HIS A 328 -9.12 -20.49 1.26
C HIS A 328 -7.76 -20.53 0.55
N TYR A 329 -6.83 -19.67 0.96
CA TYR A 329 -5.48 -19.61 0.36
C TYR A 329 -4.55 -20.71 0.87
N ARG A 330 -5.01 -21.46 1.88
CA ARG A 330 -4.26 -22.51 2.59
C ARG A 330 -2.95 -21.99 3.17
N ASP A 331 -2.74 -20.69 3.37
CA ASP A 331 -1.46 -20.08 3.74
C ASP A 331 -1.63 -18.80 4.59
N MET A 332 -0.59 -18.39 5.30
CA MET A 332 -0.59 -17.14 6.08
C MET A 332 -0.70 -15.94 5.14
N GLN A 333 -1.63 -15.03 5.45
CA GLN A 333 -1.89 -13.85 4.64
C GLN A 333 -1.40 -12.57 5.31
N ASP A 334 -0.88 -11.67 4.49
CA ASP A 334 -0.67 -10.24 4.74
C ASP A 334 -1.90 -9.47 4.21
N VAL A 335 -2.51 -8.65 5.06
CA VAL A 335 -3.81 -8.03 4.86
C VAL A 335 -3.74 -6.53 5.16
N GLU A 336 -4.13 -5.71 4.18
CA GLU A 336 -4.33 -4.27 4.37
C GLU A 336 -5.82 -4.01 4.59
N PHE A 337 -6.17 -3.21 5.60
CA PHE A 337 -7.57 -2.88 5.90
C PHE A 337 -7.76 -1.40 6.26
N THR A 338 -8.99 -0.95 6.07
CA THR A 338 -9.47 0.37 6.51
C THR A 338 -10.82 0.22 7.20
N ILE A 339 -11.03 1.03 8.22
CA ILE A 339 -12.26 1.15 8.97
C ILE A 339 -12.81 2.54 8.68
N GLU A 340 -13.99 2.62 8.07
CA GLU A 340 -14.71 3.88 7.85
C GLU A 340 -15.95 3.88 8.74
N GLU A 341 -15.96 4.75 9.75
CA GLU A 341 -17.08 4.93 10.69
C GLU A 341 -17.54 3.63 11.38
N GLY A 342 -16.59 2.74 11.67
CA GLY A 342 -16.81 1.44 12.32
C GLY A 342 -17.10 0.30 11.36
N LYS A 343 -17.14 0.54 10.04
CA LYS A 343 -17.28 -0.51 9.03
C LYS A 343 -15.91 -0.92 8.49
N LEU A 344 -15.60 -2.21 8.59
CA LEU A 344 -14.37 -2.80 8.10
C LEU A 344 -14.39 -3.00 6.58
N TYR A 345 -13.28 -2.68 5.94
CA TYR A 345 -13.01 -2.96 4.54
C TYR A 345 -11.61 -3.55 4.37
N ILE A 346 -11.50 -4.63 3.60
CA ILE A 346 -10.22 -5.22 3.23
C ILE A 346 -9.79 -4.68 1.87
N LEU A 347 -8.62 -4.04 1.84
CA LEU A 347 -8.08 -3.36 0.67
C LEU A 347 -7.14 -4.24 -0.15
N GLN A 348 -6.51 -5.22 0.49
CA GLN A 348 -5.56 -6.11 -0.16
C GLN A 348 -5.37 -7.35 0.69
N THR A 349 -5.13 -8.48 0.03
CA THR A 349 -4.51 -9.64 0.66
C THR A 349 -3.46 -10.23 -0.27
N ARG A 350 -2.45 -10.88 0.30
CA ARG A 350 -1.43 -11.68 -0.40
C ARG A 350 -0.81 -12.67 0.57
N SER A 351 -0.14 -13.71 0.06
CA SER A 351 0.74 -14.54 0.88
C SER A 351 1.75 -13.67 1.62
N GLY A 352 1.75 -13.75 2.94
CA GLY A 352 2.56 -12.86 3.76
C GLY A 352 4.05 -13.22 3.66
N LYS A 353 4.91 -12.21 3.49
CA LYS A 353 6.35 -12.43 3.65
C LYS A 353 6.65 -12.73 5.11
N ARG A 354 7.59 -13.64 5.35
CA ARG A 354 7.89 -14.18 6.68
C ARG A 354 9.32 -14.66 6.77
N THR A 355 9.85 -14.73 7.98
CA THR A 355 11.20 -15.25 8.24
C THR A 355 11.28 -16.75 7.96
N GLY A 356 12.49 -17.28 7.81
CA GLY A 356 12.71 -18.73 7.73
C GLY A 356 12.12 -19.50 8.92
N PHE A 357 12.29 -18.98 10.14
CA PHE A 357 11.73 -19.57 11.36
C PHE A 357 10.20 -19.61 11.32
N ALA A 358 9.57 -18.50 10.93
CA ALA A 358 8.13 -18.41 10.80
C ALA A 358 7.61 -19.34 9.70
N ALA A 359 8.31 -19.43 8.55
CA ALA A 359 7.93 -20.30 7.44
C ALA A 359 7.86 -21.77 7.85
N VAL A 360 8.90 -22.29 8.53
CA VAL A 360 8.93 -23.68 9.00
C VAL A 360 7.79 -23.93 10.00
N ARG A 361 7.66 -23.07 11.03
CA ARG A 361 6.63 -23.24 12.06
C ARG A 361 5.23 -23.24 11.46
N ILE A 362 4.92 -22.27 10.60
CA ILE A 362 3.61 -22.14 9.95
C ILE A 362 3.32 -23.37 9.08
N ALA A 363 4.28 -23.83 8.28
CA ALA A 363 4.10 -24.98 7.41
C ALA A 363 3.82 -26.26 8.22
N VAL A 364 4.56 -26.49 9.31
CA VAL A 364 4.35 -27.64 10.20
C VAL A 364 2.99 -27.56 10.89
N GLU A 365 2.66 -26.43 11.53
CA GLU A 365 1.37 -26.26 12.22
C GLU A 365 0.19 -26.42 11.27
N MET A 366 0.26 -25.86 10.05
CA MET A 366 -0.80 -26.03 9.04
C MET A 366 -0.95 -27.47 8.57
N ALA A 367 0.13 -28.25 8.52
CA ALA A 367 0.06 -29.67 8.18
C ALA A 367 -0.57 -30.48 9.33
N GLU A 368 -0.19 -30.21 10.57
CA GLU A 368 -0.78 -30.82 11.77
C GLU A 368 -2.27 -30.48 11.93
N GLU A 369 -2.65 -29.24 11.59
CA GLU A 369 -4.05 -28.77 11.54
C GLU A 369 -4.85 -29.42 10.39
N GLY A 370 -4.21 -30.16 9.48
CA GLY A 370 -4.82 -30.76 8.30
C GLY A 370 -5.20 -29.74 7.22
N LEU A 371 -4.74 -28.50 7.33
CA LEU A 371 -4.97 -27.46 6.33
C LEU A 371 -4.14 -27.69 5.08
N ILE A 372 -2.96 -28.29 5.20
CA ILE A 372 -2.09 -28.70 4.08
C ILE A 372 -1.54 -30.11 4.28
N THR A 373 -1.04 -30.71 3.21
CA THR A 373 -0.29 -31.98 3.26
C THR A 373 1.17 -31.75 3.66
N GLU A 374 1.87 -32.81 4.09
CA GLU A 374 3.31 -32.75 4.37
C GLU A 374 4.12 -32.36 3.11
N ASP A 375 3.73 -32.87 1.93
CA ASP A 375 4.36 -32.50 0.65
C ASP A 375 4.16 -31.01 0.34
N GLU A 376 2.95 -30.47 0.56
CA GLU A 376 2.69 -29.04 0.41
C GLU A 376 3.50 -28.21 1.42
N ALA A 377 3.67 -28.69 2.66
CA ALA A 377 4.45 -28.01 3.69
C ALA A 377 5.93 -27.89 3.28
N ILE A 378 6.51 -28.96 2.72
CA ILE A 378 7.90 -28.96 2.23
C ILE A 378 8.06 -27.98 1.06
N LEU A 379 7.14 -27.99 0.09
CA LEU A 379 7.22 -27.15 -1.11
C LEU A 379 7.04 -25.65 -0.84
N ARG A 380 6.55 -25.26 0.34
CA ARG A 380 6.34 -23.86 0.74
C ARG A 380 7.57 -23.18 1.30
N ILE A 381 8.57 -23.96 1.69
CA ILE A 381 9.81 -23.42 2.25
C ILE A 381 10.74 -23.12 1.09
N ASP A 382 10.99 -21.84 0.82
CA ASP A 382 11.97 -21.43 -0.19
C ASP A 382 13.39 -21.78 0.29
N PRO A 383 14.09 -22.72 -0.37
CA PRO A 383 15.43 -23.12 0.07
C PRO A 383 16.46 -21.99 -0.06
N ALA A 384 16.30 -21.09 -1.05
CA ALA A 384 17.28 -20.05 -1.32
C ALA A 384 17.18 -18.91 -0.30
N GLU A 385 15.96 -18.45 0.00
CA GLU A 385 15.74 -17.32 0.90
C GLU A 385 15.48 -17.74 2.36
N GLN A 386 14.61 -18.73 2.59
CA GLN A 386 14.10 -19.01 3.94
C GLN A 386 14.97 -19.99 4.70
N LEU A 387 15.48 -21.05 4.04
CA LEU A 387 16.39 -21.99 4.70
C LEU A 387 17.75 -21.32 4.98
N SER A 388 18.25 -20.48 4.08
CA SER A 388 19.49 -19.72 4.31
C SER A 388 19.38 -18.77 5.50
N GLN A 389 18.21 -18.20 5.78
CA GLN A 389 17.96 -17.39 6.98
C GLN A 389 18.19 -18.16 8.28
N LEU A 390 17.87 -19.46 8.31
CA LEU A 390 18.13 -20.33 9.47
C LEU A 390 19.63 -20.59 9.67
N LEU A 391 20.43 -20.37 8.64
CA LEU A 391 21.89 -20.50 8.65
C LEU A 391 22.60 -19.16 8.84
N GLN A 392 21.86 -18.05 9.00
CA GLN A 392 22.46 -16.72 9.15
C GLN A 392 23.24 -16.60 10.46
N PRO A 393 24.32 -15.79 10.48
CA PRO A 393 25.08 -15.55 11.68
C PRO A 393 24.20 -15.02 12.81
N ILE A 394 24.43 -15.53 14.01
CA ILE A 394 23.93 -14.97 15.26
C ILE A 394 25.10 -14.44 16.07
N PHE A 395 24.85 -13.45 16.94
CA PHE A 395 25.85 -13.06 17.92
C PHE A 395 26.06 -14.20 18.92
N ASP A 396 27.32 -14.45 19.30
CA ASP A 396 27.63 -15.27 20.46
C ASP A 396 26.86 -14.72 21.68
N PRO A 397 26.05 -15.54 22.38
CA PRO A 397 25.20 -15.06 23.47
C PRO A 397 25.98 -14.38 24.60
N LYS A 398 27.21 -14.84 24.89
CA LYS A 398 28.06 -14.25 25.94
C LYS A 398 28.67 -12.92 25.47
N ALA A 399 29.02 -12.79 24.19
CA ALA A 399 29.46 -11.53 23.61
C ALA A 399 28.32 -10.51 23.60
N LYS A 400 27.12 -10.91 23.17
CA LYS A 400 25.92 -10.06 23.17
C LYS A 400 25.56 -9.57 24.56
N ALA A 401 25.60 -10.45 25.58
CA ALA A 401 25.29 -10.09 26.96
C ALA A 401 26.28 -9.07 27.56
N ARG A 402 27.53 -9.05 27.07
CA ARG A 402 28.58 -8.12 27.51
C ARG A 402 28.65 -6.84 26.68
N ALA A 403 27.98 -6.80 25.52
CA ALA A 403 28.03 -5.67 24.63
C ALA A 403 27.28 -4.47 25.23
N LYS A 404 27.84 -3.27 25.05
CA LYS A 404 27.16 -2.04 25.42
C LYS A 404 26.04 -1.75 24.42
N VAL A 405 24.80 -1.82 24.87
CA VAL A 405 23.64 -1.41 24.08
C VAL A 405 23.61 0.11 23.99
N LEU A 406 23.63 0.64 22.77
CA LEU A 406 23.53 2.09 22.52
C LEU A 406 22.10 2.52 22.22
N ALA A 407 21.32 1.68 21.53
CA ALA A 407 19.94 1.93 21.14
C ALA A 407 19.18 0.60 20.95
N LYS A 408 17.85 0.68 20.89
CA LYS A 408 16.95 -0.43 20.59
C LYS A 408 15.88 0.04 19.60
N GLY A 409 15.58 -0.80 18.61
CA GLY A 409 14.53 -0.55 17.62
C GLY A 409 13.59 -1.74 17.47
N LEU A 410 12.77 -1.72 16.42
CA LEU A 410 11.89 -2.82 16.04
C LEU A 410 12.70 -3.94 15.37
N ALA A 411 12.35 -5.19 15.67
CA ALA A 411 13.01 -6.37 15.09
C ALA A 411 12.47 -6.67 13.68
N ALA A 412 12.77 -5.80 12.71
CA ALA A 412 12.23 -5.87 11.35
C ALA A 412 12.70 -7.11 10.54
N GLY A 413 13.86 -7.67 10.87
CA GLY A 413 14.39 -8.88 10.23
C GLY A 413 15.32 -9.66 11.16
N PRO A 414 15.48 -10.98 10.93
CA PRO A 414 16.34 -11.83 11.75
C PRO A 414 17.82 -11.68 11.37
N GLY A 415 18.72 -12.03 12.30
CA GLY A 415 20.16 -12.15 12.05
C GLY A 415 21.03 -11.18 12.86
N ALA A 416 22.34 -11.32 12.72
CA ALA A 416 23.35 -10.45 13.30
C ALA A 416 24.24 -9.86 12.19
N ALA A 417 24.44 -8.54 12.23
CA ALA A 417 25.28 -7.83 11.27
C ALA A 417 26.38 -7.02 11.97
N THR A 418 27.56 -6.97 11.36
CA THR A 418 28.70 -6.14 11.80
C THR A 418 29.36 -5.51 10.59
N GLY A 419 29.68 -4.22 10.64
CA GLY A 419 30.30 -3.52 9.52
C GLY A 419 30.55 -2.04 9.79
N ARG A 420 31.17 -1.38 8.82
CA ARG A 420 31.37 0.09 8.84
C ARG A 420 30.05 0.79 8.50
N ILE A 421 29.78 1.93 9.13
CA ILE A 421 28.55 2.70 8.87
C ILE A 421 28.67 3.44 7.53
N ALA A 422 27.65 3.30 6.68
CA ALA A 422 27.44 4.14 5.50
C ALA A 422 26.11 4.91 5.64
N LEU A 423 26.09 6.18 5.25
CA LEU A 423 24.94 7.07 5.42
C LEU A 423 24.14 7.31 4.11
N SER A 424 24.57 6.69 3.01
CA SER A 424 23.86 6.69 1.73
C SER A 424 24.01 5.34 1.02
N ALA A 425 23.02 4.97 0.21
CA ALA A 425 23.01 3.72 -0.54
C ALA A 425 24.19 3.61 -1.52
N GLN A 426 24.51 4.70 -2.24
CA GLN A 426 25.68 4.77 -3.11
C GLN A 426 26.98 4.51 -2.34
N ARG A 427 27.13 5.12 -1.17
CA ARG A 427 28.33 4.93 -0.36
C ARG A 427 28.42 3.51 0.20
N ALA A 428 27.28 2.91 0.54
CA ALA A 428 27.22 1.52 0.96
C ALA A 428 27.71 0.59 -0.16
N GLU A 429 27.26 0.78 -1.41
CA GLU A 429 27.69 0.01 -2.58
C GLU A 429 29.20 0.14 -2.85
N GLU A 430 29.77 1.33 -2.69
CA GLU A 430 31.21 1.56 -2.81
C GLU A 430 32.00 0.86 -1.70
N MET A 431 31.59 1.04 -0.44
CA MET A 431 32.28 0.52 0.73
C MET A 431 32.18 -1.00 0.84
N ALA A 432 31.11 -1.60 0.30
CA ALA A 432 30.90 -3.04 0.29
C ALA A 432 32.01 -3.79 -0.48
N LYS A 433 32.67 -3.13 -1.44
CA LYS A 433 33.82 -3.69 -2.18
C LYS A 433 35.05 -3.94 -1.31
N GLU A 434 35.14 -3.25 -0.17
CA GLU A 434 36.28 -3.30 0.75
C GLU A 434 35.98 -4.12 2.02
N GLY A 435 34.71 -4.45 2.29
CA GLY A 435 34.30 -5.23 3.46
C GLY A 435 32.88 -4.94 3.93
N PRO A 436 32.44 -5.54 5.06
CA PRO A 436 31.06 -5.42 5.54
C PRO A 436 30.64 -3.99 5.91
N VAL A 437 29.39 -3.65 5.59
CA VAL A 437 28.80 -2.32 5.76
C VAL A 437 27.45 -2.41 6.48
N ILE A 438 27.14 -1.39 7.27
CA ILE A 438 25.82 -1.16 7.86
C ILE A 438 25.26 0.14 7.26
N LEU A 439 24.22 0.05 6.44
CA LEU A 439 23.51 1.20 5.92
C LEU A 439 22.62 1.80 7.01
N VAL A 440 22.83 3.08 7.34
CA VAL A 440 22.03 3.82 8.31
C VAL A 440 21.34 4.98 7.59
N ARG A 441 20.01 5.00 7.64
CA ARG A 441 19.15 6.00 7.01
C ARG A 441 18.09 6.45 8.00
N HIS A 442 17.50 7.63 7.77
CA HIS A 442 16.31 8.05 8.49
C HIS A 442 15.13 7.11 8.15
N GLU A 443 14.95 6.86 6.85
CA GLU A 443 14.04 5.87 6.26
C GLU A 443 14.67 5.35 4.96
N THR A 444 14.23 4.18 4.50
CA THR A 444 14.67 3.61 3.22
C THR A 444 13.58 3.78 2.16
N SER A 445 13.96 4.15 0.94
CA SER A 445 13.04 4.24 -0.21
C SER A 445 13.38 3.18 -1.27
N PRO A 446 12.51 2.95 -2.27
CA PRO A 446 12.83 2.12 -3.44
C PRO A 446 14.14 2.48 -4.15
N ASP A 447 14.61 3.72 -4.03
CA ASP A 447 15.85 4.19 -4.66
C ASP A 447 17.10 3.68 -3.92
N ASP A 448 16.96 3.28 -2.65
CA ASP A 448 18.05 2.72 -1.83
C ASP A 448 18.36 1.25 -2.15
N ILE A 449 17.58 0.60 -3.03
CA ILE A 449 17.62 -0.86 -3.26
C ILE A 449 19.01 -1.39 -3.64
N ARG A 450 19.82 -0.58 -4.33
CA ARG A 450 21.19 -0.97 -4.73
C ARG A 450 22.17 -0.99 -3.56
N GLY A 451 21.97 -0.16 -2.54
CA GLY A 451 22.80 -0.16 -1.34
C GLY A 451 22.31 -1.13 -0.26
N MET A 452 21.09 -1.66 -0.41
CA MET A 452 20.52 -2.71 0.46
C MET A 452 20.83 -4.13 -0.03
N ALA A 453 21.10 -4.30 -1.33
CA ALA A 453 21.51 -5.56 -1.96
C ALA A 453 23.00 -5.81 -1.72
#